data_AF-A0AAD9K8T3-F1
#
_entry.id   AF-A0AAD9K8T3-F1
#
_cell.length_a   1.000
_cell.length_b   1.000
_cell.length_c   1.000
_cell.angle_alpha   90.00
_cell.angle_beta   90.00
_cell.angle_gamma   90.00
#
_symmetry.space_group_name_H-M   'P 1'
#
loop_
_entity.id
_entity.type
_entity.pdbx_description
1 polymer ?
#
loop_
_entity_poly.entity_id
_entity_poly.type
_entity_poly.pdbx_seq_one_letter_code
_entity_poly.pdbx_strand_id
1 'polypeptide(L)'
;MAAPIRRVMTAVKPLSSLFLKQYIYGQAESGRNLFTGNITIQKLQKQCRSITGMYDHLQVLKRHVCYDEREVAITSVKHSFIFDTHALVKKLENSGFASAQAEAIVWSLLQISQATLDHMNKNMVTKSQQEIMLQQLMSHVSSLRKDMIILEKSEFSALKHEYEKQNIEIKQTKQHFEDELTKLKSGVVLDMNLERSRAKEAHSANEQKLAHLVNRFEMGRTESDKHLSMVDNKIDKEIANLLATYERYRNDIMKYAGGKIKL
;
A
#
# COMPACT_ATOMS: atom_id res chain seq x y z
N MET A 1 -8.01 19.70 -34.34
CA MET A 1 -8.06 20.13 -32.92
C MET A 1 -7.37 19.14 -31.95
N ALA A 2 -6.29 18.44 -32.33
CA ALA A 2 -5.65 17.40 -31.50
C ALA A 2 -4.31 17.82 -30.83
N ALA A 3 -3.89 19.08 -31.01
CA ALA A 3 -2.63 19.62 -30.49
C ALA A 3 -2.59 19.89 -28.97
N PRO A 4 -3.68 20.30 -28.29
CA PRO A 4 -3.61 20.67 -26.87
C PRO A 4 -3.43 19.47 -25.92
N ILE A 5 -4.10 18.35 -26.20
CA ILE A 5 -4.12 17.16 -25.33
C ILE A 5 -2.75 16.46 -25.31
N ARG A 6 -2.05 16.46 -26.45
CA ARG A 6 -0.72 15.83 -26.56
C ARG A 6 0.33 16.59 -25.73
N ARG A 7 0.22 17.92 -25.60
CA ARG A 7 1.10 18.76 -24.76
C ARG A 7 0.89 18.53 -23.25
N VAL A 8 -0.37 18.35 -22.81
CA VAL A 8 -0.67 18.04 -21.40
C VAL A 8 -0.14 16.66 -21.02
N MET A 9 -0.29 15.65 -21.89
CA MET A 9 0.25 14.30 -21.60
C MET A 9 1.78 14.20 -21.62
N THR A 10 2.49 15.01 -22.42
CA THR A 10 3.96 15.08 -22.37
C THR A 10 4.48 15.81 -21.14
N ALA A 11 3.70 16.73 -20.56
CA ALA A 11 4.07 17.47 -19.35
C ALA A 11 3.87 16.66 -18.06
N VAL A 12 2.90 15.72 -18.01
CA VAL A 12 2.61 14.90 -16.82
C VAL A 12 3.64 13.77 -16.62
N LYS A 13 4.21 13.24 -17.71
CA LYS A 13 5.24 12.17 -17.65
C LYS A 13 6.47 12.52 -16.78
N PRO A 14 7.12 13.69 -16.94
CA PRO A 14 8.28 14.04 -16.11
C PRO A 14 7.91 14.43 -14.67
N LEU A 15 6.71 14.99 -14.43
CA LEU A 15 6.26 15.43 -13.10
C LEU A 15 6.04 14.24 -12.14
N SER A 16 5.52 13.11 -12.63
CA SER A 16 5.38 11.89 -11.81
C SER A 16 6.73 11.29 -11.40
N SER A 17 7.75 11.36 -12.28
CA SER A 17 9.10 10.85 -12.01
C SER A 17 9.89 11.77 -11.06
N LEU A 18 9.71 13.09 -11.17
CA LEU A 18 10.31 14.07 -10.28
C LEU A 18 9.72 14.00 -8.87
N PHE A 19 8.39 13.89 -8.73
CA PHE A 19 7.76 13.70 -7.42
C PHE A 19 8.22 12.41 -6.74
N LEU A 20 8.32 11.31 -7.49
CA LEU A 20 8.83 10.05 -6.96
C LEU A 20 10.31 10.16 -6.57
N LYS A 21 11.15 10.82 -7.37
CA LYS A 21 12.57 11.05 -7.04
C LYS A 21 12.74 11.95 -5.82
N GLN A 22 11.94 13.01 -5.68
CA GLN A 22 11.99 13.92 -4.53
C GLN A 22 11.53 13.22 -3.24
N TYR A 23 10.48 12.39 -3.32
CA TYR A 23 9.98 11.60 -2.20
C TYR A 23 10.97 10.51 -1.78
N ILE A 24 11.64 9.85 -2.74
CA ILE A 24 12.65 8.83 -2.48
C ILE A 24 13.93 9.45 -1.90
N TYR A 25 14.38 10.61 -2.41
CA TYR A 25 15.55 11.31 -1.85
C TYR A 25 15.28 11.88 -0.45
N GLY A 26 14.08 12.40 -0.19
CA GLY A 26 13.70 12.90 1.15
C GLY A 26 13.59 11.82 2.23
N GLN A 27 13.42 10.55 1.85
CA GLN A 27 13.39 9.41 2.78
C GLN A 27 14.78 8.79 3.03
N ALA A 28 15.79 9.10 2.21
CA ALA A 28 17.14 8.55 2.36
C ALA A 28 17.99 9.31 3.40
N GLU A 29 17.66 10.56 3.72
CA GLU A 29 18.40 11.37 4.73
C GLU A 29 17.97 11.09 6.18
N SER A 30 16.81 10.45 6.40
CA SER A 30 16.39 10.04 7.74
C SER A 30 16.64 8.54 7.94
N GLY A 31 17.91 8.20 8.16
CA GLY A 31 18.32 6.84 8.51
C GLY A 31 17.68 6.40 9.82
N ARG A 32 16.52 5.73 9.75
CA ARG A 32 16.02 4.74 10.72
C ARG A 32 14.84 4.00 10.07
N ASN A 33 15.00 2.68 9.91
CA ASN A 33 14.00 1.66 9.52
C ASN A 33 13.94 1.29 8.02
N LEU A 34 14.99 0.63 7.51
CA LEU A 34 15.02 0.02 6.17
C LEU A 34 13.95 -1.08 5.93
N PHE A 35 13.37 -1.67 6.98
CA PHE A 35 12.38 -2.75 6.84
C PHE A 35 10.94 -2.26 6.58
N THR A 36 10.56 -1.09 7.09
CA THR A 36 9.22 -0.51 6.88
C THR A 36 9.11 0.25 5.54
N GLY A 37 10.24 0.74 5.01
CA GLY A 37 10.31 1.38 3.70
C GLY A 37 10.02 0.43 2.54
N ASN A 38 10.53 -0.80 2.59
CA ASN A 38 10.32 -1.79 1.52
C ASN A 38 8.86 -2.21 1.35
N ILE A 39 8.11 -2.39 2.45
CA ILE A 39 6.68 -2.75 2.41
C ILE A 39 5.84 -1.61 1.79
N THR A 40 6.19 -0.36 2.12
CA THR A 40 5.49 0.83 1.62
C THR A 40 5.80 1.08 0.13
N ILE A 41 7.05 0.89 -0.29
CA ILE A 41 7.48 0.99 -1.69
C ILE A 41 6.84 -0.11 -2.55
N GLN A 42 6.75 -1.35 -2.05
CA GLN A 42 6.09 -2.44 -2.77
C GLN A 42 4.58 -2.22 -2.89
N LYS A 43 3.92 -1.69 -1.85
CA LYS A 43 2.50 -1.30 -1.93
C LYS A 43 2.26 -0.21 -2.97
N LEU A 44 3.09 0.85 -2.97
CA LEU A 44 3.01 1.93 -3.95
C LEU A 44 3.31 1.44 -5.38
N GLN A 45 4.29 0.55 -5.57
CA GLN A 45 4.56 -0.07 -6.87
C GLN A 45 3.38 -0.93 -7.37
N LYS A 46 2.71 -1.66 -6.47
CA LYS A 46 1.54 -2.48 -6.82
C LYS A 46 0.34 -1.60 -7.20
N GLN A 47 0.14 -0.50 -6.48
CA GLN A 47 -0.89 0.49 -6.78
C GLN A 47 -0.63 1.24 -8.10
N CYS A 48 0.64 1.60 -8.37
CA CYS A 48 1.04 2.16 -9.66
C CYS A 48 0.83 1.17 -10.83
N ARG A 49 1.12 -0.14 -10.65
CA ARG A 49 0.82 -1.15 -11.68
C ARG A 49 -0.68 -1.27 -11.96
N SER A 50 -1.53 -1.14 -10.94
CA SER A 50 -2.99 -1.14 -11.12
C SER A 50 -3.47 0.08 -11.92
N ILE A 51 -2.87 1.26 -11.68
CA ILE A 51 -3.17 2.48 -12.42
C ILE A 51 -2.67 2.38 -13.86
N THR A 52 -1.48 1.82 -14.10
CA THR A 52 -0.95 1.57 -15.46
C THR A 52 -1.82 0.59 -16.24
N GLY A 53 -2.29 -0.49 -15.61
CA GLY A 53 -3.22 -1.44 -16.24
C GLY A 53 -4.57 -0.80 -16.62
N MET A 54 -5.05 0.16 -15.83
CA MET A 54 -6.25 0.92 -16.15
C MET A 54 -6.05 1.83 -17.39
N TYR A 55 -4.85 2.39 -17.57
CA TYR A 55 -4.46 3.10 -18.80
C TYR A 55 -4.37 2.17 -20.03
N ASP A 56 -4.01 0.90 -19.84
CA ASP A 56 -4.02 -0.10 -20.91
C ASP A 56 -5.44 -0.53 -21.28
N HIS A 57 -6.38 -0.62 -20.34
CA HIS A 57 -7.82 -0.81 -20.63
C HIS A 57 -8.42 0.37 -21.42
N LEU A 58 -8.00 1.61 -21.12
CA LEU A 58 -8.34 2.79 -21.92
C LEU A 58 -7.76 2.73 -23.35
N GLN A 59 -6.67 1.99 -23.60
CA GLN A 59 -6.17 1.72 -24.96
C GLN A 59 -6.97 0.63 -25.67
N VAL A 60 -7.54 -0.33 -24.95
CA VAL A 60 -8.45 -1.35 -25.51
C VAL A 60 -9.77 -0.73 -25.97
N LEU A 61 -10.29 0.27 -25.24
CA LEU A 61 -11.46 1.06 -25.65
C LEU A 61 -11.24 1.83 -26.97
N LYS A 62 -9.98 2.05 -27.36
CA LYS A 62 -9.61 2.65 -28.65
C LYS A 62 -9.74 1.68 -29.84
N ARG A 63 -9.86 0.37 -29.60
CA ARG A 63 -9.91 -0.68 -30.63
C ARG A 63 -11.32 -1.09 -31.07
N HIS A 64 -12.38 -0.57 -30.47
CA HIS A 64 -13.77 -0.95 -30.81
C HIS A 64 -14.55 0.10 -31.60
N VAL A 65 -13.86 1.06 -32.20
CA VAL A 65 -14.50 1.97 -33.16
C VAL A 65 -14.26 1.44 -34.58
N CYS A 66 -14.81 0.26 -34.86
CA CYS A 66 -15.02 -0.16 -36.25
C CYS A 66 -16.38 0.44 -36.65
N TYR A 67 -16.36 1.67 -37.15
CA TYR A 67 -17.50 2.17 -37.90
C TYR A 67 -17.55 1.34 -39.19
N ASP A 68 -18.49 0.41 -39.25
CA ASP A 68 -18.89 -0.24 -40.50
C ASP A 68 -19.57 0.87 -41.34
N GLU A 69 -18.75 1.65 -42.06
CA GLU A 69 -19.19 2.68 -42.99
C GLU A 69 -19.89 1.98 -44.16
N ARG A 70 -21.17 1.63 -43.95
CA ARG A 70 -22.02 1.20 -45.05
C ARG A 70 -22.23 2.39 -45.96
N GLU A 71 -21.50 2.38 -47.07
CA GLU A 71 -21.64 3.34 -48.16
C GLU A 71 -23.09 3.34 -48.64
N VAL A 72 -23.81 4.41 -48.35
CA VAL A 72 -25.21 4.57 -48.76
C VAL A 72 -25.21 4.81 -50.27
N ALA A 73 -25.45 3.76 -51.04
CA ALA A 73 -25.49 3.83 -52.50
C ALA A 73 -26.48 4.90 -52.95
N ILE A 74 -25.97 5.90 -53.67
CA ILE A 74 -26.77 6.98 -54.24
C ILE A 74 -27.57 6.41 -55.40
N THR A 75 -28.76 5.89 -55.12
CA THR A 75 -29.72 5.60 -56.19
C THR A 75 -30.14 6.93 -56.81
N SER A 76 -29.63 7.20 -58.02
CA SER A 76 -29.98 8.38 -58.81
C SER A 76 -31.50 8.42 -59.00
N VAL A 77 -32.16 9.33 -58.29
CA VAL A 77 -33.58 9.59 -58.50
C VAL A 77 -33.71 10.26 -59.86
N LYS A 78 -34.22 9.53 -60.85
CA LYS A 78 -34.48 10.05 -62.18
C LYS A 78 -35.65 11.02 -62.11
N HIS A 79 -35.37 12.28 -61.76
CA HIS A 79 -36.36 13.35 -61.85
C HIS A 79 -36.75 13.53 -63.32
N SER A 80 -37.97 13.12 -63.67
CA SER A 80 -38.55 13.35 -64.99
C SER A 80 -38.95 14.81 -65.09
N PHE A 81 -38.33 15.52 -66.03
CA PHE A 81 -38.68 16.88 -66.35
C PHE A 81 -39.87 16.87 -67.32
N ILE A 82 -41.00 17.45 -66.90
CA ILE A 82 -42.14 17.69 -67.78
C ILE A 82 -41.87 19.03 -68.49
N PHE A 83 -40.98 19.00 -69.49
CA PHE A 83 -40.79 20.16 -70.37
C PHE A 83 -41.70 20.01 -71.58
N ASP A 84 -42.67 20.90 -71.69
CA ASP A 84 -43.47 20.98 -72.90
C ASP A 84 -42.70 21.75 -73.96
N THR A 85 -41.84 21.02 -74.69
CA THR A 85 -41.05 21.55 -75.81
C THR A 85 -41.95 22.17 -76.88
N HIS A 86 -43.11 21.55 -77.14
CA HIS A 86 -44.04 21.99 -78.19
C HIS A 86 -44.72 23.31 -77.86
N ALA A 87 -45.18 23.48 -76.62
CA ALA A 87 -45.78 24.74 -76.19
C ALA A 87 -44.76 25.90 -76.21
N LEU A 88 -43.48 25.61 -75.93
CA LEU A 88 -42.42 26.63 -75.95
C LEU A 88 -42.04 27.04 -77.38
N VAL A 89 -41.93 26.08 -78.30
CA VAL A 89 -41.70 26.35 -79.73
C VAL A 89 -42.85 27.22 -80.28
N LYS A 90 -44.12 26.84 -80.05
CA LYS A 90 -45.27 27.63 -80.50
C LYS A 90 -45.30 29.06 -79.95
N LYS A 91 -44.88 29.27 -78.69
CA LYS A 91 -44.79 30.62 -78.10
C LYS A 91 -43.72 31.46 -78.78
N LEU A 92 -42.59 30.86 -79.15
CA LEU A 92 -41.50 31.56 -79.84
C LEU A 92 -41.90 31.89 -81.28
N GLU A 93 -42.55 30.97 -81.98
CA GLU A 93 -43.08 31.20 -83.34
C GLU A 93 -44.11 32.34 -83.35
N ASN A 94 -45.04 32.35 -82.39
CA ASN A 94 -46.01 33.45 -82.22
C ASN A 94 -45.36 34.79 -81.86
N SER A 95 -44.10 34.78 -81.40
CA SER A 95 -43.32 35.99 -81.08
C SER A 95 -42.46 36.48 -82.26
N GLY A 96 -42.60 35.86 -83.44
CA GLY A 96 -41.91 36.27 -84.67
C GLY A 96 -40.60 35.54 -84.97
N PHE A 97 -40.28 34.45 -84.25
CA PHE A 97 -39.12 33.61 -84.57
C PHE A 97 -39.45 32.60 -85.67
N ALA A 98 -38.49 32.32 -86.55
CA ALA A 98 -38.63 31.22 -87.50
C ALA A 98 -38.64 29.88 -86.76
N SER A 99 -39.40 28.89 -87.26
CA SER A 99 -39.56 27.58 -86.61
C SER A 99 -38.22 26.91 -86.26
N ALA A 100 -37.25 26.92 -87.19
CA ALA A 100 -35.91 26.39 -86.95
C ALA A 100 -35.13 27.13 -85.85
N GLN A 101 -35.33 28.44 -85.69
CA GLN A 101 -34.71 29.22 -84.63
C GLN A 101 -35.36 28.95 -83.27
N ALA A 102 -36.69 28.83 -83.24
CA ALA A 102 -37.44 28.48 -82.04
C ALA A 102 -37.04 27.09 -81.52
N GLU A 103 -36.93 26.09 -82.39
CA GLU A 103 -36.48 24.74 -82.03
C GLU A 103 -35.04 24.73 -81.49
N ALA A 104 -34.10 25.46 -82.12
CA ALA A 104 -32.70 25.52 -81.68
C ALA A 104 -32.55 26.15 -80.28
N ILE A 105 -33.33 27.19 -79.98
CA ILE A 105 -33.35 27.84 -78.66
C ILE A 105 -33.92 26.88 -77.61
N VAL A 106 -35.05 26.22 -77.92
CA VAL A 106 -35.70 25.25 -77.02
C VAL A 106 -34.79 24.06 -76.75
N TRP A 107 -34.09 23.56 -77.76
CA TRP A 107 -33.13 22.47 -77.62
C TRP A 107 -31.94 22.87 -76.73
N SER A 108 -31.39 24.07 -76.92
CA SER A 108 -30.30 24.58 -76.06
C SER A 108 -30.74 24.72 -74.60
N LEU A 109 -31.96 25.21 -74.36
CA LEU A 109 -32.55 25.30 -73.02
C LEU A 109 -32.76 23.92 -72.39
N LEU A 110 -33.18 22.92 -73.18
CA LEU A 110 -33.33 21.55 -72.72
C LEU A 110 -31.97 20.96 -72.30
N GLN A 111 -30.91 21.17 -73.08
CA GLN A 111 -29.55 20.71 -72.75
C GLN A 111 -29.01 21.36 -71.48
N ILE A 112 -29.14 22.68 -71.32
CA ILE A 112 -28.70 23.40 -70.12
C ILE A 112 -29.50 22.93 -68.89
N SER A 113 -30.82 22.76 -69.04
CA SER A 113 -31.68 22.30 -67.95
C SER A 113 -31.33 20.87 -67.51
N GLN A 114 -31.09 19.98 -68.48
CA GLN A 114 -30.66 18.62 -68.22
C GLN A 114 -29.30 18.58 -67.51
N ALA A 115 -28.31 19.33 -68.01
CA ALA A 115 -26.98 19.42 -67.39
C ALA A 115 -27.03 20.00 -65.97
N THR A 116 -27.88 21.01 -65.74
CA THR A 116 -28.06 21.63 -64.42
C THR A 116 -28.71 20.64 -63.44
N LEU A 117 -29.72 19.89 -63.87
CA LEU A 117 -30.35 18.86 -63.05
C LEU A 117 -29.39 17.71 -62.72
N ASP A 118 -28.60 17.25 -63.69
CA ASP A 118 -27.60 16.21 -63.44
C ASP A 118 -26.54 16.68 -62.42
N HIS A 119 -26.16 17.95 -62.48
CA HIS A 119 -25.26 18.56 -61.48
C HIS A 119 -25.92 18.66 -60.10
N MET A 120 -27.19 19.08 -60.03
CA MET A 120 -27.95 19.13 -58.77
C MET A 120 -28.13 17.73 -58.17
N ASN A 121 -28.50 16.73 -58.97
CA ASN A 121 -28.69 15.36 -58.50
C ASN A 121 -27.39 14.72 -57.97
N LYS A 122 -26.22 15.12 -58.49
CA LYS A 122 -24.92 14.66 -57.98
C LYS A 122 -24.52 15.33 -56.67
N ASN A 123 -24.86 16.61 -56.49
CA ASN A 123 -24.40 17.40 -55.35
C ASN A 123 -25.44 17.54 -54.22
N MET A 124 -26.70 17.18 -54.48
CA MET A 124 -27.77 17.22 -53.50
C MET A 124 -27.99 15.85 -52.86
N VAL A 125 -28.37 15.87 -51.58
CA VAL A 125 -28.75 14.69 -50.83
C VAL A 125 -30.27 14.54 -50.88
N THR A 126 -30.74 13.35 -51.25
CA THR A 126 -32.17 13.04 -51.24
C THR A 126 -32.67 12.80 -49.82
N LYS A 127 -33.97 13.05 -49.58
CA LYS A 127 -34.59 12.77 -48.27
C LYS A 127 -34.43 11.31 -47.83
N SER A 128 -34.47 10.37 -48.78
CA SER A 128 -34.27 8.95 -48.48
C SER A 128 -32.85 8.65 -47.96
N GLN A 129 -31.82 9.27 -48.56
CA GLN A 129 -30.44 9.12 -48.12
C GLN A 129 -30.22 9.74 -46.74
N GLN A 130 -30.81 10.91 -46.50
CA GLN A 130 -30.78 11.54 -45.19
C GLN A 130 -31.43 10.65 -44.13
N GLU A 131 -32.57 10.02 -44.43
CA GLU A 131 -33.25 9.12 -43.51
C GLU A 131 -32.43 7.85 -43.21
N ILE A 132 -31.80 7.24 -44.23
CA ILE A 132 -30.91 6.09 -44.04
C ILE A 132 -29.73 6.46 -43.14
N MET A 133 -29.08 7.60 -43.39
CA MET A 133 -27.96 8.07 -42.57
C MET A 133 -28.41 8.36 -41.13
N LEU A 134 -29.60 8.94 -40.94
CA LEU A 134 -30.17 9.15 -39.60
C LEU A 134 -30.39 7.82 -38.87
N GLN A 135 -30.94 6.80 -39.55
CA GLN A 135 -31.16 5.47 -38.97
C GLN A 135 -29.83 4.80 -38.57
N GLN A 136 -28.79 4.93 -39.40
CA GLN A 136 -27.44 4.45 -39.07
C GLN A 136 -26.89 5.17 -37.83
N LEU A 137 -27.00 6.50 -37.78
CA LEU A 137 -26.56 7.29 -36.64
C LEU A 137 -27.30 6.88 -35.36
N MET A 138 -28.62 6.70 -35.43
CA MET A 138 -29.43 6.25 -34.30
C MET A 138 -29.07 4.83 -33.84
N SER A 139 -28.75 3.93 -34.77
CA SER A 139 -28.24 2.60 -34.47
C SER A 139 -26.91 2.67 -33.70
N HIS A 140 -25.94 3.47 -34.20
CA HIS A 140 -24.65 3.64 -33.52
C HIS A 140 -24.81 4.25 -32.13
N VAL A 141 -25.62 5.29 -31.97
CA VAL A 141 -25.93 5.89 -30.66
C VAL A 141 -26.56 4.85 -29.72
N SER A 142 -27.43 3.99 -30.24
CA SER A 142 -28.06 2.92 -29.44
C SER A 142 -27.06 1.84 -29.02
N SER A 143 -26.08 1.50 -29.87
CA SER A 143 -24.99 0.59 -29.50
C SER A 143 -24.12 1.18 -28.40
N LEU A 144 -23.67 2.44 -28.56
CA LEU A 144 -22.86 3.13 -27.56
C LEU A 144 -23.55 3.22 -26.20
N ARG A 145 -24.87 3.44 -26.19
CA ARG A 145 -25.67 3.41 -24.94
C ARG A 145 -25.66 2.04 -24.27
N LYS A 146 -25.75 0.94 -25.04
CA LYS A 146 -25.67 -0.41 -24.47
C LYS A 146 -24.29 -0.66 -23.87
N ASP A 147 -23.24 -0.31 -24.58
CA ASP A 147 -21.86 -0.48 -24.10
C ASP A 147 -21.61 0.31 -22.82
N MET A 148 -22.10 1.55 -22.74
CA MET A 148 -22.04 2.38 -21.53
C MET A 148 -22.73 1.71 -20.34
N ILE A 149 -23.96 1.21 -20.53
CA ILE A 149 -24.72 0.51 -19.48
C ILE A 149 -24.01 -0.77 -19.03
N ILE A 150 -23.42 -1.52 -19.95
CA ILE A 150 -22.66 -2.74 -19.63
C ILE A 150 -21.44 -2.37 -18.78
N LEU A 151 -20.68 -1.34 -19.17
CA LEU A 151 -19.52 -0.85 -18.42
C LEU A 151 -19.91 -0.41 -16.99
N GLU A 152 -20.98 0.38 -16.87
CA GLU A 152 -21.50 0.86 -15.58
C GLU A 152 -22.03 -0.27 -14.69
N LYS A 153 -22.67 -1.29 -15.27
CA LYS A 153 -23.25 -2.38 -14.47
C LYS A 153 -22.27 -3.50 -14.17
N SER A 154 -21.43 -3.88 -15.12
CA SER A 154 -20.54 -5.04 -15.00
C SER A 154 -19.22 -4.65 -14.33
N GLU A 155 -18.45 -3.78 -14.96
CA GLU A 155 -17.07 -3.51 -14.54
C GLU A 155 -17.04 -2.69 -13.25
N PHE A 156 -17.89 -1.68 -13.14
CA PHE A 156 -17.95 -0.86 -11.94
C PHE A 156 -18.47 -1.65 -10.72
N SER A 157 -19.49 -2.50 -10.90
CA SER A 157 -19.98 -3.34 -9.80
C SER A 157 -18.95 -4.38 -9.37
N ALA A 158 -18.24 -5.00 -10.32
CA ALA A 158 -17.15 -5.94 -10.01
C ALA A 158 -16.02 -5.24 -9.25
N LEU A 159 -15.61 -4.05 -9.69
CA LEU A 159 -14.58 -3.26 -9.02
C LEU A 159 -15.01 -2.85 -7.61
N LYS A 160 -16.27 -2.42 -7.43
CA LYS A 160 -16.83 -2.09 -6.12
C LYS A 160 -16.84 -3.31 -5.20
N HIS A 161 -17.25 -4.47 -5.70
CA HIS A 161 -17.24 -5.72 -4.93
C HIS A 161 -15.83 -6.12 -4.50
N GLU A 162 -14.85 -6.08 -5.41
CA GLU A 162 -13.45 -6.35 -5.10
C GLU A 162 -12.87 -5.35 -4.08
N TYR A 163 -13.24 -4.07 -4.19
CA TYR A 163 -12.86 -3.06 -3.20
C TYR A 163 -13.43 -3.36 -1.80
N GLU A 164 -14.72 -3.69 -1.71
CA GLU A 164 -15.37 -4.04 -0.44
C GLU A 164 -14.77 -5.30 0.18
N LYS A 165 -14.50 -6.33 -0.65
CA LYS A 165 -13.83 -7.55 -0.23
C LYS A 165 -12.42 -7.28 0.32
N GLN A 166 -11.60 -6.54 -0.41
CA GLN A 166 -10.26 -6.17 0.06
C GLN A 166 -10.30 -5.37 1.37
N ASN A 167 -11.28 -4.47 1.52
CA ASN A 167 -11.45 -3.71 2.75
C ASN A 167 -11.82 -4.61 3.95
N ILE A 168 -12.65 -5.63 3.72
CA ILE A 168 -12.98 -6.64 4.75
C ILE A 168 -11.73 -7.44 5.12
N GLU A 169 -10.98 -7.96 4.14
CA GLU A 169 -9.75 -8.72 4.37
C GLU A 169 -8.71 -7.91 5.15
N ILE A 170 -8.56 -6.62 4.83
CA ILE A 170 -7.66 -5.70 5.57
C ILE A 170 -8.12 -5.56 7.02
N LYS A 171 -9.42 -5.37 7.27
CA LYS A 171 -9.95 -5.25 8.64
C LYS A 171 -9.75 -6.52 9.43
N GLN A 172 -10.04 -7.68 8.84
CA GLN A 172 -9.82 -8.99 9.47
C GLN A 172 -8.35 -9.23 9.79
N THR A 173 -7.47 -8.96 8.84
CA THR A 173 -6.02 -9.11 9.03
C THR A 173 -5.51 -8.20 10.14
N LYS A 174 -5.97 -6.94 10.17
CA LYS A 174 -5.61 -5.99 11.23
C LYS A 174 -6.06 -6.50 12.60
N GLN A 175 -7.30 -6.96 12.73
CA GLN A 175 -7.81 -7.52 13.99
C GLN A 175 -6.99 -8.72 14.43
N HIS A 176 -6.71 -9.65 13.50
CA HIS A 176 -5.91 -10.83 13.80
C HIS A 176 -4.49 -10.47 14.31
N PHE A 177 -3.85 -9.47 13.70
CA PHE A 177 -2.55 -8.98 14.17
C PHE A 177 -2.64 -8.33 15.56
N GLU A 178 -3.69 -7.56 15.84
CA GLU A 178 -3.90 -6.95 17.16
C GLU A 178 -4.10 -8.02 18.25
N ASP A 179 -4.85 -9.09 17.93
CA ASP A 179 -5.09 -10.22 18.83
C ASP A 179 -3.79 -11.00 19.10
N GLU A 180 -3.02 -11.34 18.06
CA GLU A 180 -1.73 -12.03 18.20
C GLU A 180 -0.70 -11.18 18.95
N LEU A 181 -0.65 -9.86 18.71
CA LEU A 181 0.21 -8.95 19.46
C LEU A 181 -0.17 -8.92 20.95
N THR A 182 -1.47 -8.85 21.25
CA THR A 182 -1.98 -8.87 22.63
C THR A 182 -1.64 -10.19 23.32
N LYS A 183 -1.82 -11.31 22.62
CA LYS A 183 -1.47 -12.65 23.12
C LYS A 183 0.03 -12.76 23.39
N LEU A 184 0.88 -12.36 22.45
CA LEU A 184 2.34 -12.34 22.63
C LEU A 184 2.76 -11.46 23.81
N LYS A 185 2.20 -10.25 23.92
CA LYS A 185 2.47 -9.34 25.04
C LYS A 185 2.09 -9.99 26.38
N SER A 186 0.92 -10.63 26.45
CA SER A 186 0.48 -11.32 27.67
C SER A 186 1.39 -12.51 28.03
N GLY A 187 1.83 -13.27 27.03
CA GLY A 187 2.78 -14.38 27.19
C GLY A 187 4.11 -13.90 27.76
N VAL A 188 4.71 -12.85 27.16
CA VAL A 188 5.98 -12.29 27.64
C VAL A 188 5.86 -11.74 29.07
N VAL A 189 4.75 -11.08 29.41
CA VAL A 189 4.51 -10.59 30.78
C VAL A 189 4.40 -11.76 31.76
N LEU A 190 3.70 -12.83 31.40
CA LEU A 190 3.60 -14.03 32.22
C LEU A 190 4.96 -14.68 32.42
N ASP A 191 5.75 -14.85 31.36
CA ASP A 191 7.09 -15.44 31.41
C ASP A 191 8.02 -14.62 32.33
N MET A 192 8.01 -13.28 32.19
CA MET A 192 8.77 -12.40 33.08
C MET A 192 8.32 -12.53 34.54
N ASN A 193 7.02 -12.67 34.80
CA ASN A 193 6.51 -12.82 36.15
C ASN A 193 6.89 -14.17 36.77
N LEU A 194 6.83 -15.25 35.98
CA LEU A 194 7.27 -16.58 36.41
C LEU A 194 8.77 -16.59 36.71
N GLU A 195 9.58 -16.00 35.84
CA GLU A 195 11.03 -15.93 36.04
C GLU A 195 11.40 -15.05 37.24
N ARG A 196 10.68 -13.95 37.45
CA ARG A 196 10.82 -13.13 38.65
C ARG A 196 10.47 -13.91 39.92
N SER A 197 9.44 -14.77 39.89
CA SER A 197 9.08 -15.62 41.04
C SER A 197 10.20 -16.63 41.33
N ARG A 198 10.69 -17.33 40.30
CA ARG A 198 11.80 -18.29 40.44
C ARG A 198 13.06 -17.63 41.00
N ALA A 199 13.41 -16.45 40.50
CA ALA A 199 14.56 -15.70 41.02
C ALA A 199 14.39 -15.33 42.49
N LYS A 200 13.18 -14.91 42.91
CA LYS A 200 12.88 -14.61 44.32
C LYS A 200 12.95 -15.86 45.20
N GLU A 201 12.39 -16.99 44.76
CA GLU A 201 12.43 -18.25 45.49
C GLU A 201 13.87 -18.75 45.66
N ALA A 202 14.66 -18.71 44.58
CA ALA A 202 16.08 -19.07 44.63
C ALA A 202 16.88 -18.15 45.57
N HIS A 203 16.59 -16.84 45.54
CA HIS A 203 17.23 -15.89 46.44
C HIS A 203 16.86 -16.16 47.91
N SER A 204 15.59 -16.39 48.22
CA SER A 204 15.13 -16.70 49.58
C SER A 204 15.75 -18.01 50.10
N ALA A 205 15.83 -19.04 49.26
CA ALA A 205 16.50 -20.30 49.61
C ALA A 205 18.01 -20.08 49.91
N ASN A 206 18.67 -19.20 49.16
CA ASN A 206 20.06 -18.84 49.41
C ASN A 206 20.22 -18.04 50.71
N GLU A 207 19.31 -17.11 51.03
CA GLU A 207 19.32 -16.39 52.31
C GLU A 207 19.17 -17.34 53.49
N GLN A 208 18.28 -18.32 53.41
CA GLN A 208 18.12 -19.35 54.45
C GLN A 208 19.40 -20.18 54.63
N LYS A 209 20.03 -20.60 53.53
CA LYS A 209 21.32 -21.31 53.58
C LYS A 209 22.41 -20.44 54.20
N LEU A 210 22.47 -19.17 53.83
CA LEU A 210 23.43 -18.21 54.37
C LEU A 210 23.23 -18.03 55.87
N ALA A 211 22.00 -17.80 56.32
CA ALA A 211 21.65 -17.67 57.74
C ALA A 211 22.04 -18.93 58.53
N HIS A 212 21.77 -20.13 57.99
CA HIS A 212 22.19 -21.38 58.62
C HIS A 212 23.71 -21.49 58.73
N LEU A 213 24.46 -21.10 57.68
CA LEU A 213 25.93 -21.12 57.71
C LEU A 213 26.51 -20.10 58.69
N VAL A 214 25.93 -18.90 58.76
CA VAL A 214 26.31 -17.87 59.75
C VAL A 214 26.09 -18.40 61.16
N ASN A 215 24.91 -18.97 61.46
CA ASN A 215 24.63 -19.57 62.76
C ASN A 215 25.62 -20.69 63.11
N ARG A 216 25.97 -21.56 62.14
CA ARG A 216 26.97 -22.62 62.34
C ARG A 216 28.35 -22.04 62.64
N PHE A 217 28.75 -21.00 61.92
CA PHE A 217 30.02 -20.32 62.12
C PHE A 217 30.09 -19.65 63.50
N GLU A 218 29.00 -18.97 63.91
CA GLU A 218 28.89 -18.37 65.24
C GLU A 218 28.98 -19.41 66.35
N MET A 219 28.28 -20.54 66.23
CA MET A 219 28.42 -21.65 67.19
C MET A 219 29.88 -22.13 67.29
N GLY A 220 30.53 -22.38 66.14
CA GLY A 220 31.94 -22.79 66.11
C GLY A 220 32.89 -21.75 66.72
N ARG A 221 32.61 -20.46 66.50
CA ARG A 221 33.33 -19.34 67.12
C ARG A 221 33.16 -19.35 68.64
N THR A 222 31.93 -19.47 69.15
CA THR A 222 31.68 -19.50 70.60
C THR A 222 32.33 -20.71 71.28
N GLU A 223 32.36 -21.86 70.61
CA GLU A 223 33.03 -23.06 71.14
C GLU A 223 34.54 -22.86 71.19
N SER A 224 35.12 -22.25 70.15
CA SER A 224 36.54 -21.88 70.13
C SER A 224 36.87 -20.86 71.23
N ASP A 225 36.03 -19.84 71.45
CA ASP A 225 36.19 -18.84 72.50
C ASP A 225 36.17 -19.47 73.90
N LYS A 226 35.29 -20.46 74.14
CA LYS A 226 35.28 -21.24 75.39
C LYS A 226 36.57 -22.04 75.57
N HIS A 227 37.03 -22.72 74.52
CA HIS A 227 38.29 -23.47 74.55
C HIS A 227 39.48 -22.55 74.85
N LEU A 228 39.55 -21.38 74.22
CA LEU A 228 40.58 -20.38 74.50
C LEU A 228 40.54 -19.94 75.95
N SER A 229 39.37 -19.57 76.48
CA SER A 229 39.23 -19.18 77.90
C SER A 229 39.61 -20.30 78.87
N MET A 230 39.29 -21.56 78.56
CA MET A 230 39.69 -22.70 79.37
C MET A 230 41.21 -22.87 79.41
N VAL A 231 41.88 -22.73 78.27
CA VAL A 231 43.34 -22.79 78.17
C VAL A 231 43.98 -21.63 78.93
N ASP A 232 43.46 -20.42 78.78
CA ASP A 232 43.93 -19.21 79.46
C ASP A 232 43.88 -19.39 80.99
N ASN A 233 42.73 -19.82 81.52
CA ASN A 233 42.58 -20.14 82.94
C ASN A 233 43.54 -21.25 83.43
N LYS A 234 43.90 -22.20 82.56
CA LYS A 234 44.87 -23.25 82.90
C LYS A 234 46.29 -22.68 82.98
N ILE A 235 46.66 -21.83 82.02
CA ILE A 235 47.94 -21.11 82.01
C ILE A 235 48.07 -20.28 83.30
N ASP A 236 47.04 -19.53 83.68
CA ASP A 236 47.05 -18.73 84.91
C ASP A 236 47.26 -19.59 86.17
N LYS A 237 46.60 -20.75 86.25
CA LYS A 237 46.80 -21.71 87.35
C LYS A 237 48.22 -22.25 87.39
N GLU A 238 48.80 -22.59 86.24
CA GLU A 238 50.18 -23.07 86.16
C GLU A 238 51.17 -21.98 86.56
N ILE A 239 50.96 -20.73 86.13
CA ILE A 239 51.76 -19.57 86.56
C ILE A 239 51.68 -19.39 88.07
N ALA A 240 50.47 -19.40 88.65
CA ALA A 240 50.29 -19.26 90.10
C ALA A 240 50.97 -20.39 90.89
N ASN A 241 50.86 -21.64 90.42
CA ASN A 241 51.53 -22.78 91.03
C ASN A 241 53.06 -22.67 90.96
N LEU A 242 53.60 -22.25 89.81
CA LEU A 242 55.04 -22.02 89.64
C LEU A 242 55.54 -20.89 90.55
N LEU A 243 54.81 -19.79 90.64
CA LEU A 243 55.13 -18.68 91.55
C LEU A 243 55.13 -19.14 93.02
N ALA A 244 54.10 -19.89 93.46
CA ALA A 244 54.06 -20.42 94.81
C ALA A 244 55.22 -21.38 95.10
N THR A 245 55.59 -22.22 94.14
CA THR A 245 56.74 -23.13 94.24
C THR A 245 58.05 -22.35 94.32
N TYR A 246 58.20 -21.31 93.50
CA TYR A 246 59.34 -20.39 93.54
C TYR A 246 59.45 -19.68 94.90
N GLU A 247 58.35 -19.17 95.45
CA GLU A 247 58.35 -18.53 96.77
C GLU A 247 58.70 -19.50 97.90
N ARG A 248 58.26 -20.77 97.83
CA ARG A 248 58.69 -21.82 98.77
C ARG A 248 60.20 -22.01 98.72
N TYR A 249 60.77 -22.24 97.53
CA TYR A 249 62.21 -22.40 97.39
C TYR A 249 62.98 -21.15 97.85
N ARG A 250 62.50 -19.96 97.52
CA ARG A 250 63.07 -18.68 98.02
C ARG A 250 63.09 -18.62 99.55
N ASN A 251 61.97 -18.97 100.19
CA ASN A 251 61.83 -18.96 101.65
C ASN A 251 62.74 -20.02 102.31
N ASP A 252 62.86 -21.21 101.72
CA ASP A 252 63.75 -22.26 102.22
C ASP A 252 65.22 -21.82 102.16
N ILE A 253 65.65 -21.21 101.05
CA ILE A 253 66.99 -20.61 100.92
C ILE A 253 67.22 -19.56 102.03
N MET A 254 66.26 -18.68 102.30
CA MET A 254 66.37 -17.69 103.38
C MET A 254 66.48 -18.35 104.77
N LYS A 255 65.77 -19.45 105.04
CA LYS A 255 65.89 -20.21 106.29
C LYS A 255 67.29 -20.82 106.46
N TYR A 256 67.83 -21.41 105.40
CA TYR A 256 69.20 -21.97 105.42
C TYR A 256 70.26 -20.88 105.62
N ALA A 257 70.10 -19.71 105.01
CA ALA A 257 71.04 -18.58 105.17
C ALA A 257 70.92 -17.86 106.54
N GLY A 258 69.73 -17.84 107.15
CA GLY A 258 69.43 -17.12 108.40
C GLY A 258 69.67 -17.88 109.72
N GLY A 259 70.13 -19.13 109.68
CA GLY A 259 70.66 -19.83 110.86
C GLY A 259 69.65 -20.23 111.95
N LYS A 260 68.39 -20.53 111.62
CA LYS A 260 67.43 -21.14 112.57
C LYS A 260 66.95 -22.51 112.09
N ILE A 261 67.67 -23.57 112.50
CA ILE A 261 67.18 -24.95 112.48
C ILE A 261 67.35 -25.50 113.90
N LYS A 262 66.26 -25.95 114.53
CA LYS A 262 66.32 -27.10 115.44
C LYS A 262 65.75 -28.28 114.65
N LEU A 263 66.56 -29.34 114.58
CA LEU A 263 66.22 -30.65 114.03
C LEU A 263 64.91 -31.18 114.61
#